data_AF-A0A2N2J3J3-F1
#
_entry.id   AF-A0A2N2J3J3-F1
#
_cell.length_a   1.000
_cell.length_b   1.000
_cell.length_c   1.000
_cell.angle_alpha   90.00
_cell.angle_beta   90.00
_cell.angle_gamma   90.00
#
_symmetry.space_group_name_H-M   'P 1'
#
loop_
_entity.id
_entity.type
_entity.pdbx_description
1 polymer ?
#
loop_
_entity_poly.entity_id
_entity_poly.type
_entity_poly.pdbx_seq_one_letter_code
_entity_poly.pdbx_strand_id
1 'polypeptide(L)'
;MKEKIICFSLGLSDEDIEKGKASFYGLNKEAEKLEVFAINKSMLTLKVGDALASVIADSGVSIADKHKDRDNSLWPDRYRVVVVLAQEREQVFQVMRSFKAVLSDPQNIIFAVITETALSWTFEEYAGHLHAEHESMKTRKP
;
A
#
# COMPACT_ATOMS: atom_id res chain seq x y z
N MET A 1 7.50 -21.33 -4.31
CA MET A 1 6.35 -20.41 -4.52
C MET A 1 6.90 -19.24 -5.32
N LYS A 2 6.19 -18.70 -6.32
CA LYS A 2 6.67 -17.48 -6.99
C LYS A 2 6.65 -16.36 -5.96
N GLU A 3 7.80 -15.74 -5.72
CA GLU A 3 7.91 -14.62 -4.81
C GLU A 3 7.07 -13.46 -5.37
N LYS A 4 6.16 -12.97 -4.53
CA LYS A 4 5.22 -11.89 -4.88
C LYS A 4 5.36 -10.78 -3.85
N ILE A 5 5.45 -9.55 -4.35
CA ILE A 5 5.42 -8.34 -3.54
C ILE A 5 3.95 -7.99 -3.37
N ILE A 6 3.47 -7.95 -2.13
CA ILE A 6 2.10 -7.57 -1.81
C ILE A 6 2.11 -6.14 -1.29
N CYS A 7 1.29 -5.29 -1.88
CA CYS A 7 1.08 -3.93 -1.43
C CYS A 7 -0.39 -3.70 -1.08
N PHE A 8 -0.63 -2.96 0.00
CA PHE A 8 -1.93 -2.36 0.28
C PHE A 8 -1.81 -0.85 0.11
N SER A 9 -2.75 -0.26 -0.62
CA SER A 9 -2.77 1.17 -0.93
C SER A 9 -3.98 1.84 -0.32
N LEU A 10 -3.76 2.98 0.31
CA LEU A 10 -4.77 3.86 0.86
C LEU A 10 -4.66 5.21 0.18
N GLY A 11 -5.77 5.76 -0.33
CA GLY A 11 -5.82 7.10 -0.94
C GLY A 11 -5.18 7.23 -2.32
N LEU A 12 -4.84 6.12 -2.98
CA LEU A 12 -4.49 6.10 -4.41
C LEU A 12 -5.71 5.75 -5.27
N SER A 13 -5.82 6.40 -6.43
CA SER A 13 -6.81 6.02 -7.42
C SER A 13 -6.42 4.71 -8.13
N ASP A 14 -7.39 4.01 -8.70
CA ASP A 14 -7.12 2.82 -9.52
C ASP A 14 -6.17 3.14 -10.68
N GLU A 15 -6.29 4.35 -11.26
CA GLU A 15 -5.40 4.82 -12.32
C GLU A 15 -3.96 4.97 -11.83
N ASP A 16 -3.75 5.56 -10.65
CA ASP A 16 -2.42 5.71 -10.05
C ASP A 16 -1.80 4.35 -9.69
N ILE A 17 -2.62 3.41 -9.21
CA ILE A 17 -2.20 2.04 -8.92
C ILE A 17 -1.73 1.33 -10.20
N GLU A 18 -2.51 1.39 -11.28
CA GLU A 18 -2.13 0.76 -12.54
C GLU A 18 -0.92 1.43 -13.20
N LYS A 19 -0.82 2.77 -13.13
CA LYS A 19 0.39 3.49 -13.56
C LYS A 19 1.62 3.05 -12.76
N GLY A 20 1.49 2.94 -11.44
CA GLY A 20 2.58 2.52 -10.55
C GLY A 20 3.05 1.10 -10.86
N LYS A 21 2.12 0.17 -11.08
CA LYS A 21 2.41 -1.21 -11.52
C LYS A 21 3.07 -1.25 -12.89
N ALA A 22 2.55 -0.50 -13.87
CA ALA A 22 3.15 -0.41 -15.20
C ALA A 22 4.59 0.14 -15.14
N SER A 23 4.82 1.18 -14.33
CA SER A 23 6.17 1.70 -14.10
C SER A 23 7.08 0.67 -13.43
N PHE A 24 6.56 -0.12 -12.49
CA PHE A 24 7.33 -1.16 -11.80
C PHE A 24 7.84 -2.22 -12.78
N TYR A 25 6.97 -2.75 -13.63
CA TYR A 25 7.37 -3.75 -14.63
C TYR A 25 8.24 -3.15 -15.75
N GLY A 26 8.06 -1.87 -16.08
CA GLY A 26 8.92 -1.17 -17.04
C GLY A 26 10.35 -0.97 -16.55
N LEU A 27 10.51 -0.65 -15.26
CA LEU A 27 11.82 -0.41 -14.63
C LEU A 27 12.51 -1.70 -14.18
N ASN A 28 11.75 -2.76 -13.88
CA ASN A 28 12.28 -4.00 -13.30
C ASN A 28 11.84 -5.22 -14.12
N LYS A 29 12.52 -5.45 -15.26
CA LYS A 29 12.13 -6.47 -16.27
C LYS A 29 12.14 -7.92 -15.76
N GLU A 30 12.87 -8.21 -14.69
CA GLU A 30 12.95 -9.53 -14.05
C GLU A 30 12.38 -9.52 -12.62
N ALA A 31 11.60 -8.51 -12.26
CA ALA A 31 11.07 -8.41 -10.90
C ALA A 31 9.97 -9.44 -10.60
N GLU A 32 9.84 -9.71 -9.31
CA GLU A 32 8.74 -10.44 -8.71
C GLU A 32 7.36 -9.89 -9.11
N LYS A 33 6.34 -10.72 -8.96
CA LYS A 33 4.97 -10.30 -9.23
C LYS A 33 4.55 -9.26 -8.20
N LEU A 34 4.14 -8.07 -8.65
CA LEU A 34 3.60 -7.02 -7.81
C LEU A 34 2.07 -7.08 -7.79
N GLU A 35 1.50 -7.30 -6.60
CA GLU A 35 0.06 -7.22 -6.34
C GLU A 35 -0.22 -6.02 -5.47
N VAL A 36 -1.15 -5.14 -5.89
CA VAL A 36 -1.52 -3.93 -5.15
C VAL A 36 -3.02 -3.97 -4.90
N PHE A 37 -3.42 -3.92 -3.64
CA PHE A 37 -4.81 -3.96 -3.20
C PHE A 37 -5.21 -2.59 -2.67
N ALA A 38 -6.28 -2.01 -3.19
CA ALA A 38 -6.85 -0.78 -2.65
C ALA A 38 -7.62 -1.08 -1.35
N ILE A 39 -7.27 -0.40 -0.27
CA ILE A 39 -7.96 -0.46 1.02
C ILE A 39 -9.27 0.33 0.88
N ASN A 40 -10.40 -0.34 1.08
CA ASN A 40 -11.72 0.29 1.12
C ASN A 40 -12.19 0.51 2.57
N LYS A 41 -13.33 1.20 2.74
CA LYS A 41 -13.89 1.54 4.05
C LYS A 41 -14.06 0.36 5.00
N SER A 42 -14.50 -0.78 4.47
CA SER A 42 -14.68 -1.99 5.28
C SER A 42 -13.37 -2.66 5.71
N MET A 43 -12.26 -2.35 5.04
CA MET A 43 -10.95 -2.90 5.37
C MET A 43 -10.22 -2.10 6.46
N LEU A 44 -10.61 -0.86 6.74
CA LEU A 44 -9.93 -0.04 7.76
C LEU A 44 -9.89 -0.70 9.13
N THR A 45 -11.00 -1.31 9.53
CA THR A 45 -11.14 -1.95 10.84
C THR A 45 -10.57 -3.36 10.86
N LEU A 46 -10.09 -3.87 9.73
CA LEU A 46 -9.43 -5.18 9.68
C LEU A 46 -7.99 -5.03 10.14
N LYS A 47 -7.50 -6.04 10.87
CA LYS A 47 -6.09 -6.15 11.18
C LYS A 47 -5.28 -6.37 9.91
N VAL A 48 -4.12 -5.73 9.83
CA VAL A 48 -3.20 -5.90 8.69
C VAL A 48 -2.82 -7.36 8.52
N GLY A 49 -2.57 -8.08 9.63
CA GLY A 49 -2.24 -9.50 9.61
C GLY A 49 -3.36 -10.39 9.05
N ASP A 50 -4.62 -10.12 9.41
CA ASP A 50 -5.77 -10.90 8.92
C ASP A 50 -5.99 -10.70 7.42
N ALA A 51 -5.89 -9.45 6.96
CA ALA A 51 -5.98 -9.13 5.54
C ALA A 51 -4.82 -9.74 4.75
N LEU A 52 -3.61 -9.70 5.29
CA LEU A 52 -2.44 -10.31 4.66
C LEU A 52 -2.58 -11.83 4.56
N ALA A 53 -3.01 -12.49 5.64
CA ALA A 53 -3.25 -13.93 5.65
C ALA A 53 -4.29 -14.35 4.59
N SER A 54 -5.36 -13.55 4.43
CA SER A 54 -6.39 -13.79 3.41
C SER A 54 -5.83 -13.72 1.98
N VAL A 55 -4.93 -12.76 1.70
CA VAL A 55 -4.25 -12.59 0.40
C VAL A 55 -3.21 -13.69 0.14
N ILE A 56 -2.50 -14.14 1.17
CA ILE A 56 -1.49 -15.20 1.05
C ILE A 56 -2.15 -16.57 0.82
N ALA A 57 -3.27 -16.85 1.51
CA ALA A 57 -4.00 -18.10 1.38
C ALA A 57 -4.65 -18.30 -0.01
N ASP A 58 -4.47 -17.35 -0.94
CA ASP A 58 -5.10 -17.25 -2.27
C ASP A 58 -6.62 -17.47 -2.21
N SER A 59 -7.18 -17.29 -1.01
CA SER A 59 -8.56 -17.63 -0.72
C SER A 59 -9.48 -16.71 -1.50
N GLY A 60 -9.05 -15.51 -1.88
CA GLY A 60 -9.83 -14.58 -2.71
C GLY A 60 -11.22 -14.26 -2.14
N VAL A 61 -11.54 -14.75 -0.94
CA VAL A 61 -12.88 -14.71 -0.38
C VAL A 61 -13.04 -13.32 0.20
N SER A 62 -13.58 -12.43 -0.63
CA SER A 62 -14.17 -11.13 -0.26
C SER A 62 -13.28 -9.88 -0.09
N ILE A 63 -12.01 -9.87 -0.52
CA ILE A 63 -11.30 -8.58 -0.71
C ILE A 63 -11.63 -8.00 -2.09
N ALA A 64 -11.63 -8.83 -3.15
CA ALA A 64 -11.95 -8.42 -4.52
C ALA A 64 -13.46 -8.32 -4.79
N ASP A 65 -14.32 -9.14 -4.17
CA ASP A 65 -15.78 -9.10 -4.41
C ASP A 65 -16.47 -7.87 -3.80
N LYS A 66 -15.76 -7.09 -2.98
CA LYS A 66 -16.22 -5.78 -2.48
C LYS A 66 -15.78 -4.60 -3.36
N HIS A 67 -15.35 -4.84 -4.60
CA HIS A 67 -15.24 -3.80 -5.64
C HIS A 67 -16.57 -3.13 -6.01
N LYS A 68 -17.70 -3.52 -5.38
CA LYS A 68 -19.03 -2.93 -5.61
C LYS A 68 -19.43 -1.83 -4.62
N ASP A 69 -18.74 -1.66 -3.50
CA ASP A 69 -18.98 -0.52 -2.62
C ASP A 69 -18.01 0.61 -3.00
N ARG A 70 -18.17 1.09 -4.25
CA ARG A 70 -17.38 2.17 -4.86
C ARG A 70 -17.86 3.53 -4.40
N ASP A 71 -18.06 3.69 -3.09
CA ASP A 71 -18.24 5.01 -2.54
C ASP A 71 -16.88 5.71 -2.53
N ASN A 72 -16.59 6.30 -3.69
CA ASN A 72 -15.47 7.17 -4.00
C ASN A 72 -15.54 8.51 -3.21
N SER A 73 -16.25 8.53 -2.08
CA SER A 73 -16.16 9.56 -1.07
C SER A 73 -14.75 9.50 -0.47
N LEU A 74 -13.82 10.10 -1.21
CA LEU A 74 -12.65 10.85 -0.74
C LEU A 74 -12.57 10.79 0.78
N TRP A 75 -11.92 9.73 1.27
CA TRP A 75 -11.31 9.86 2.58
C TRP A 75 -10.43 11.08 2.54
N PRO A 76 -10.34 11.83 3.66
CA PRO A 76 -9.66 13.11 3.64
C PRO A 76 -8.31 12.88 2.96
N ASP A 77 -7.94 13.78 2.05
CA ASP A 77 -6.69 13.81 1.25
C ASP A 77 -5.39 13.70 2.08
N ARG A 78 -5.50 13.32 3.35
CA ARG A 78 -4.50 13.18 4.39
C ARG A 78 -3.64 11.93 4.25
N TYR A 79 -4.13 10.83 3.68
CA TYR A 79 -3.41 9.55 3.69
C TYR A 79 -3.24 8.97 2.29
N ARG A 80 -2.06 9.17 1.69
CA ARG A 80 -1.58 8.35 0.58
C ARG A 80 -0.52 7.40 1.14
N VAL A 81 -0.89 6.16 1.39
CA VAL A 81 0.01 5.17 2.01
C VAL A 81 0.07 3.94 1.12
N VAL A 82 1.29 3.48 0.84
CA VAL A 82 1.54 2.17 0.25
C VAL A 82 2.31 1.34 1.26
N VAL A 83 1.63 0.35 1.81
CA VAL A 83 2.18 -0.61 2.76
C VAL A 83 2.67 -1.82 1.99
N VAL A 84 3.94 -2.18 2.15
CA VAL A 84 4.62 -3.21 1.35
C VAL A 84 5.00 -4.39 2.22
N LEU A 85 4.55 -5.58 1.85
CA LEU A 85 5.20 -6.82 2.25
C LEU A 85 6.26 -7.17 1.19
N ALA A 86 7.51 -7.07 1.60
CA ALA A 86 8.68 -7.39 0.80
C ALA A 86 9.67 -8.17 1.67
N GLN A 87 10.35 -9.15 1.07
CA GLN A 87 11.40 -9.91 1.77
C GLN A 87 12.70 -9.10 1.84
N GLU A 88 12.94 -8.28 0.82
CA GLU A 88 14.16 -7.50 0.70
C GLU A 88 13.88 -6.00 0.68
N ARG A 89 14.79 -5.23 1.30
CA ARG A 89 14.72 -3.77 1.30
C ARG A 89 14.73 -3.19 -0.12
N GLU A 90 15.43 -3.84 -1.06
CA GLU A 90 15.49 -3.38 -2.46
C GLU A 90 14.13 -3.42 -3.15
N GLN A 91 13.30 -4.43 -2.87
CA GLN A 91 11.94 -4.53 -3.41
C GLN A 91 11.08 -3.33 -2.98
N VAL A 92 11.20 -2.89 -1.72
CA VAL A 92 10.52 -1.70 -1.21
C VAL A 92 10.97 -0.46 -1.98
N PHE A 93 12.27 -0.33 -2.25
CA PHE A 93 12.80 0.79 -3.05
C PHE A 93 12.38 0.75 -4.51
N GLN A 94 12.26 -0.44 -5.11
CA GLN A 94 11.75 -0.61 -6.47
C GLN A 94 10.28 -0.18 -6.56
N VAL A 95 9.44 -0.63 -5.63
CA VAL A 95 8.03 -0.18 -5.54
C VAL A 95 7.97 1.33 -5.35
N MET A 96 8.70 1.87 -4.38
CA MET A 96 8.72 3.30 -4.08
C MET A 96 9.13 4.14 -5.29
N ARG A 97 10.24 3.81 -5.95
CA ARG A 97 10.73 4.55 -7.13
C ARG A 97 9.72 4.50 -8.28
N SER A 98 9.10 3.35 -8.49
CA SER A 98 8.13 3.14 -9.58
C SER A 98 6.87 3.96 -9.41
N PHE A 99 6.30 3.98 -8.19
CA PHE A 99 5.13 4.80 -7.90
C PHE A 99 5.48 6.30 -7.92
N LYS A 100 6.61 6.70 -7.30
CA LYS A 100 7.03 8.11 -7.31
C LYS A 100 7.33 8.66 -8.71
N ALA A 101 7.68 7.81 -9.68
CA ALA A 101 7.94 8.25 -11.06
C ALA A 101 6.68 8.67 -11.83
N VAL A 102 5.49 8.21 -11.41
CA VAL A 102 4.23 8.40 -12.16
C VAL A 102 3.17 9.19 -11.41
N LEU A 103 3.35 9.40 -10.10
CA LEU A 103 2.44 10.19 -9.28
C LEU A 103 2.66 11.69 -9.51
N SER A 104 1.55 12.43 -9.58
CA SER A 104 1.58 13.90 -9.77
C SER A 104 2.15 14.64 -8.55
N ASP A 105 2.04 14.06 -7.35
CA ASP A 105 2.63 14.57 -6.12
C ASP A 105 3.37 13.42 -5.41
N PRO A 106 4.66 13.18 -5.76
CA PRO A 106 5.44 12.08 -5.22
C PRO A 106 5.99 12.36 -3.80
N GLN A 107 5.81 13.58 -3.27
CA GLN A 107 6.20 13.95 -1.91
C GLN A 107 5.09 13.68 -0.90
N ASN A 108 3.84 13.73 -1.33
CA ASN A 108 2.68 13.43 -0.49
C ASN A 108 2.28 11.94 -0.59
N ILE A 109 3.23 11.02 -0.39
CA ILE A 109 2.96 9.59 -0.31
C ILE A 109 3.95 8.92 0.64
N ILE A 110 3.42 8.07 1.51
CA ILE A 110 4.17 7.33 2.52
C ILE A 110 4.33 5.89 2.05
N PHE A 111 5.56 5.39 2.05
CA PHE A 111 5.86 3.98 1.82
C PHE A 111 6.34 3.37 3.13
N ALA A 112 5.69 2.28 3.56
CA ALA A 112 6.01 1.62 4.81
C ALA A 112 6.07 0.10 4.62
N VAL A 113 6.91 -0.57 5.39
CA VAL A 113 7.01 -2.04 5.38
C VAL A 113 6.09 -2.60 6.46
N ILE A 114 5.37 -3.69 6.16
CA ILE A 114 4.61 -4.41 7.19
C ILE A 114 5.57 -5.01 8.20
N THR A 115 5.57 -4.47 9.42
CA THR A 115 6.34 -5.00 10.56
C THR A 115 5.50 -5.98 11.38
N GLU A 116 6.13 -6.78 12.23
CA GLU A 116 5.42 -7.68 13.16
C GLU A 116 4.41 -6.92 14.04
N THR A 117 4.78 -5.72 14.51
CA THR A 117 3.88 -4.85 15.29
C THR A 117 2.65 -4.45 14.47
N ALA A 118 2.85 -4.05 13.21
CA ALA A 118 1.77 -3.61 12.33
C ALA A 118 0.75 -4.72 12.06
N LEU A 119 1.13 -6.00 12.11
CA LEU A 119 0.21 -7.14 11.92
C LEU A 119 -0.94 -7.14 12.94
N SER A 120 -0.69 -6.67 14.16
CA SER A 120 -1.68 -6.64 15.24
C SER A 120 -2.62 -5.43 15.17
N TRP A 121 -2.24 -4.41 14.41
CA TRP A 121 -2.98 -3.16 14.26
C TRP A 121 -3.98 -3.25 13.11
N THR A 122 -5.01 -2.44 13.19
CA THR A 122 -5.91 -2.17 12.07
C THR A 122 -5.23 -1.30 11.01
N PHE A 123 -5.72 -1.34 9.77
CA PHE A 123 -5.21 -0.45 8.72
C PHE A 123 -5.40 1.03 9.09
N GLU A 124 -6.48 1.38 9.80
CA GLU A 124 -6.71 2.74 10.28
C GLU A 124 -5.65 3.19 11.30
N GLU A 125 -5.40 2.38 12.34
CA GLU A 125 -4.38 2.67 13.35
C GLU A 125 -3.00 2.80 12.70
N TYR A 126 -2.67 1.89 11.79
CA TYR A 126 -1.37 1.88 11.14
C TYR A 126 -1.18 3.07 10.19
N ALA A 127 -2.17 3.38 9.35
CA ALA A 127 -2.13 4.56 8.48
C ALA A 127 -2.05 5.87 9.29
N GLY A 128 -2.82 5.96 10.38
CA GLY A 128 -2.79 7.11 11.28
C GLY A 128 -1.43 7.31 11.94
N HIS A 129 -0.81 6.23 12.42
CA HIS A 129 0.54 6.27 12.97
C HIS A 129 1.58 6.73 11.94
N LEU A 130 1.59 6.12 10.75
CA LEU A 130 2.51 6.46 9.66
C LEU A 130 2.41 7.93 9.25
N HIS A 131 1.20 8.47 9.21
CA HIS A 131 1.00 9.88 8.92
C HIS A 131 1.53 10.79 10.02
N ALA A 132 1.25 10.48 11.29
CA ALA A 132 1.77 11.25 12.41
C ALA A 132 3.32 11.28 12.40
N GLU A 133 3.96 10.15 12.08
CA GLU A 133 5.40 10.08 11.89
C GLU A 133 5.85 10.96 10.71
N HIS A 134 5.21 10.85 9.55
CA HIS A 134 5.55 11.63 8.37
C HIS A 134 5.43 13.14 8.60
N GLU A 135 4.38 13.61 9.26
CA GLU A 135 4.21 15.04 9.61
C GLU A 135 5.23 15.50 10.66
N SER A 136 5.58 14.64 11.62
CA SER A 136 6.65 14.95 12.58
C SER A 136 8.02 15.08 11.90
N MET A 137 8.28 14.31 10.84
CA MET A 137 9.51 14.40 10.06
C MET A 137 9.57 15.68 9.22
N LYS A 138 8.44 16.14 8.66
CA LYS A 138 8.38 17.42 7.92
C LYS A 138 8.71 18.62 8.80
N THR A 139 8.32 18.56 10.07
CA THR A 139 8.47 19.69 11.02
C THR A 139 9.77 19.64 11.81
N ARG A 140 10.49 18.52 11.78
CA ARG A 140 11.86 18.40 12.30
C ARG A 140 12.84 19.13 11.38
N LYS A 141 13.33 20.29 11.83
CA LYS A 141 14.55 20.87 11.26
C LYS A 141 15.73 19.96 11.58
N PRO A 142 16.64 19.70 10.62
CA PRO A 142 17.82 18.85 10.83
C PRO A 142 18.76 19.39 11.92
#